data_AF-A0A9L0I6R2-F1
#
_entry.id   AF-A0A9L0I6R2-F1
#
_cell.length_a   1.000
_cell.length_b   1.000
_cell.length_c   1.000
_cell.angle_alpha   90.00
_cell.angle_beta   90.00
_cell.angle_gamma   90.00
#
_symmetry.space_group_name_H-M   'P 1'
#
loop_
_entity.id
_entity.type
_entity.pdbx_description
1 polymer ?
#
loop_
_entity_poly.entity_id
_entity_poly.type
_entity_poly.pdbx_seq_one_letter_code
_entity_poly.pdbx_strand_id
1 'polypeptide(L)'
;MSASAVYVLDLKGKVLICRNYRGDVDMSEVEHFMPILMEKEEEGMLSPILAHGGVRFMWIKHNNLYLVATSKKNACVSLVFSFLYKVVQVFSEYFKELEEESIRDNFVIIYELLDELMDFGYPQTTDSKILQEYITQEGHKLETGAPRPPATVTNAVSWRSEGIKYRKNEVFLDVIESVNLLVSANGNVLRSEIVGSIKMRVFLSGMPELRLGLNDKVLFDNTGRGKSKSVELEDVKFHQCVRLSRFENDRTISFIPPDGEFELMSYRLNTHVKPLIWIESVIEKHSHSRIEYMIKAKSQFKRRSTANNVEIHIPVPNDADSPKFKTTVGSVKWVPENSEIVWSIKSFPVSTLLGGEPPPHSHPHPPAPCARHSTAPWLLWVPPSLEMGHRARIPAWGSQEGGRRAEELARHRGEARAPWESGGWLWPRGPPLPSSCL
;
A
#
# COMPACT_ATOMS: atom_id res chain seq x y z
N MET A 1 -31.87 -8.28 0.33
CA MET A 1 -31.56 -9.45 1.19
C MET A 1 -30.14 -9.89 0.89
N SER A 2 -29.31 -10.13 1.90
CA SER A 2 -27.84 -10.20 1.73
C SER A 2 -27.31 -11.55 2.24
N ALA A 3 -26.74 -11.60 3.44
CA ALA A 3 -26.20 -12.83 4.04
C ALA A 3 -27.22 -13.54 4.94
N SER A 4 -27.21 -14.86 4.95
CA SER A 4 -27.94 -15.70 5.92
C SER A 4 -27.06 -16.00 7.13
N ALA A 5 -25.81 -16.39 6.90
CA ALA A 5 -24.81 -16.59 7.92
C ALA A 5 -23.45 -16.11 7.42
N VAL A 6 -22.60 -15.70 8.35
CA VAL A 6 -21.21 -15.29 8.10
C VAL A 6 -20.29 -16.17 8.93
N TYR A 7 -19.21 -16.63 8.32
CA TYR A 7 -18.23 -17.54 8.89
C TYR A 7 -16.84 -16.95 8.69
N VAL A 8 -15.97 -17.19 9.66
CA VAL A 8 -14.53 -16.99 9.52
C VAL A 8 -13.89 -18.37 9.63
N LEU A 9 -13.16 -18.77 8.60
CA LEU A 9 -12.48 -20.06 8.51
C LEU A 9 -10.97 -19.88 8.50
N ASP A 10 -10.25 -20.91 8.94
CA ASP A 10 -8.80 -21.01 8.74
C ASP A 10 -8.44 -21.48 7.32
N LEU A 11 -7.15 -21.57 7.02
CA LEU A 11 -6.66 -22.07 5.72
C LEU A 11 -7.03 -23.53 5.42
N LYS A 12 -7.46 -24.30 6.41
CA LYS A 12 -7.89 -25.70 6.25
C LYS A 12 -9.41 -25.81 6.04
N GLY A 13 -10.13 -24.69 6.09
CA GLY A 13 -11.60 -24.66 5.99
C GLY A 13 -12.32 -24.93 7.32
N LYS A 14 -11.62 -24.97 8.45
CA LYS A 14 -12.25 -25.14 9.76
C LYS A 14 -12.85 -23.82 10.23
N VAL A 15 -14.08 -23.88 10.74
CA VAL A 15 -14.76 -22.73 11.33
C VAL A 15 -14.05 -22.27 12.60
N LEU A 16 -13.57 -21.03 12.60
CA LEU A 16 -13.03 -20.36 13.78
C LEU A 16 -14.14 -19.65 14.56
N ILE A 17 -15.01 -18.93 13.86
CA ILE A 17 -16.22 -18.31 14.41
C ILE A 17 -17.31 -18.28 13.34
N CYS A 18 -18.57 -18.35 13.75
CA CYS A 18 -19.70 -18.25 12.83
C CYS A 18 -20.87 -17.53 13.49
N ARG A 19 -21.62 -16.79 12.67
CA ARG A 19 -22.84 -16.10 13.10
C ARG A 19 -23.96 -16.35 12.10
N ASN A 20 -25.07 -16.86 12.60
CA ASN A 20 -26.28 -17.06 11.83
C ASN A 20 -27.26 -15.91 12.09
N TYR A 21 -27.65 -15.20 11.03
CA TYR A 21 -28.56 -14.05 11.13
C TYR A 21 -30.00 -14.40 10.75
N ARG A 22 -30.22 -15.45 9.95
CA ARG A 22 -31.54 -15.73 9.37
C ARG A 22 -32.06 -17.15 9.59
N GLY A 23 -31.17 -18.13 9.73
CA GLY A 23 -31.56 -19.55 9.76
C GLY A 23 -32.01 -20.12 8.42
N ASP A 24 -31.82 -19.41 7.29
CA ASP A 24 -32.26 -19.87 5.96
C ASP A 24 -31.33 -20.95 5.34
N VAL A 25 -30.09 -21.04 5.86
CA VAL A 25 -29.04 -21.98 5.44
C VAL A 25 -28.58 -22.77 6.67
N ASP A 26 -28.44 -24.08 6.53
CA ASP A 26 -27.92 -24.92 7.61
C ASP A 26 -26.44 -24.61 7.83
N MET A 27 -26.00 -24.55 9.09
CA MET A 27 -24.64 -24.20 9.44
C MET A 27 -23.62 -25.24 8.98
N SER A 28 -24.06 -26.49 8.80
CA SER A 28 -23.28 -27.61 8.27
C SER A 28 -22.88 -27.45 6.79
N GLU A 29 -23.60 -26.62 6.02
CA GLU A 29 -23.31 -26.39 4.60
C GLU A 29 -21.90 -25.83 4.38
N VAL A 30 -21.34 -25.14 5.38
CA VAL A 30 -19.99 -24.58 5.32
C VAL A 30 -18.89 -25.64 5.15
N GLU A 31 -19.14 -26.89 5.54
CA GLU A 31 -18.17 -27.99 5.38
C GLU A 31 -17.88 -28.31 3.91
N HIS A 32 -18.84 -28.03 3.01
CA HIS A 32 -18.68 -28.22 1.57
C HIS A 32 -17.90 -27.08 0.90
N PHE A 33 -17.70 -25.95 1.59
CA PHE A 33 -17.02 -24.79 1.01
C PHE A 33 -15.59 -25.10 0.55
N MET A 34 -14.77 -25.68 1.43
CA MET A 34 -13.36 -25.91 1.15
C MET A 34 -13.12 -26.97 0.06
N PRO A 35 -13.82 -28.13 0.06
CA PRO A 35 -13.74 -29.09 -1.05
C PRO A 35 -14.10 -28.47 -2.40
N ILE A 36 -15.17 -27.68 -2.47
CA ILE A 36 -15.61 -27.01 -3.71
C ILE A 36 -14.59 -25.95 -4.14
N LEU A 37 -14.02 -25.21 -3.20
CA LEU A 37 -12.99 -24.21 -3.48
C LEU A 37 -11.77 -24.87 -4.14
N MET A 38 -11.30 -25.99 -3.58
CA MET A 38 -10.17 -26.75 -4.12
C MET A 38 -10.48 -27.33 -5.50
N GLU A 39 -11.67 -27.94 -5.68
CA GLU A 39 -12.12 -28.44 -6.99
C GLU A 39 -12.09 -27.33 -8.06
N LYS A 40 -12.65 -26.15 -7.74
CA LYS A 40 -12.71 -25.03 -8.68
C LYS A 40 -11.35 -24.41 -8.93
N GLU A 41 -10.45 -24.43 -7.96
CA GLU A 41 -9.06 -23.99 -8.13
C GLU A 41 -8.29 -24.93 -9.06
N GLU A 42 -8.40 -26.25 -8.87
CA GLU A 42 -7.76 -27.26 -9.72
C GLU A 42 -8.29 -27.22 -11.17
N GLU A 43 -9.58 -26.95 -11.35
CA GLU A 43 -10.21 -26.75 -12.66
C GLU A 43 -9.86 -25.40 -13.32
N GLY A 44 -9.20 -24.49 -12.60
CA GLY A 44 -8.94 -23.12 -13.05
C GLY A 44 -10.21 -22.25 -13.16
N MET A 45 -11.28 -22.65 -12.50
CA MET A 45 -12.61 -22.01 -12.48
C MET A 45 -12.87 -21.28 -11.16
N LEU A 46 -11.80 -20.80 -10.51
CA LEU A 46 -11.88 -20.08 -9.24
C LEU A 46 -12.81 -18.85 -9.36
N SER A 47 -13.78 -18.78 -8.46
CA SER A 47 -14.75 -17.69 -8.42
C SER A 47 -14.97 -17.21 -6.99
N PRO A 48 -15.14 -15.89 -6.75
CA PRO A 48 -15.52 -15.36 -5.44
C PRO A 48 -16.89 -15.86 -4.94
N ILE A 49 -17.68 -16.48 -5.82
CA ILE A 49 -18.98 -17.05 -5.49
C ILE A 49 -18.99 -18.52 -5.87
N LEU A 50 -19.08 -19.39 -4.87
CA LEU A 50 -19.22 -20.83 -5.03
C LEU A 50 -20.67 -21.25 -4.82
N ALA A 51 -21.00 -22.47 -5.25
CA ALA A 51 -22.36 -23.00 -5.19
C ALA A 51 -22.36 -24.46 -4.74
N HIS A 52 -23.22 -24.78 -3.77
CA HIS A 52 -23.58 -26.15 -3.40
C HIS A 52 -25.10 -26.26 -3.45
N GLY A 53 -25.63 -26.93 -4.49
CA GLY A 53 -27.06 -26.97 -4.75
C GLY A 53 -27.70 -25.58 -4.82
N GLY A 54 -28.61 -25.29 -3.89
CA GLY A 54 -29.29 -23.99 -3.76
C GLY A 54 -28.57 -22.96 -2.90
N VAL A 55 -27.46 -23.32 -2.25
CA VAL A 55 -26.67 -22.42 -1.40
C VAL A 55 -25.57 -21.76 -2.23
N ARG A 56 -25.31 -20.48 -1.95
CA ARG A 56 -24.23 -19.69 -2.53
C ARG A 56 -23.29 -19.26 -1.42
N PHE A 57 -21.98 -19.40 -1.67
CA PHE A 57 -20.91 -18.99 -0.77
C PHE A 57 -20.19 -17.79 -1.40
N MET A 58 -20.37 -16.60 -0.84
CA MET A 58 -19.63 -15.40 -1.22
C MET A 58 -18.46 -15.26 -0.27
N TRP A 59 -17.23 -15.26 -0.77
CA TRP A 59 -16.06 -15.35 0.10
C TRP A 59 -14.93 -14.42 -0.31
N ILE A 60 -14.17 -13.97 0.69
CA ILE A 60 -12.91 -13.26 0.51
C ILE A 60 -11.83 -13.95 1.34
N LYS A 61 -10.58 -13.82 0.90
CA LYS A 61 -9.40 -14.27 1.65
C LYS A 61 -8.67 -13.05 2.21
N HIS A 62 -8.36 -13.08 3.49
CA HIS A 62 -7.54 -12.08 4.17
C HIS A 62 -6.48 -12.79 5.01
N ASN A 63 -5.20 -12.60 4.68
CA ASN A 63 -4.08 -13.34 5.29
C ASN A 63 -4.33 -14.86 5.27
N ASN A 64 -4.37 -15.47 6.46
CA ASN A 64 -4.63 -16.88 6.73
C ASN A 64 -6.11 -17.18 7.03
N LEU A 65 -7.02 -16.26 6.71
CA LEU A 65 -8.46 -16.40 6.99
C LEU A 65 -9.30 -16.37 5.71
N TYR A 66 -10.37 -17.15 5.70
CA TYR A 66 -11.48 -16.98 4.77
C TYR A 66 -12.67 -16.39 5.49
N LEU A 67 -13.19 -15.27 4.99
CA LEU A 67 -14.49 -14.76 5.41
C LEU A 67 -15.52 -15.19 4.38
N VAL A 68 -16.50 -15.99 4.82
CA VAL A 68 -17.50 -16.60 3.96
C VAL A 68 -18.89 -16.16 4.41
N ALA A 69 -19.69 -15.64 3.48
CA ALA A 69 -21.10 -15.35 3.69
C ALA A 69 -21.94 -16.32 2.86
N THR A 70 -22.90 -17.00 3.49
CA THR A 70 -23.80 -17.93 2.81
C THR A 70 -25.16 -17.29 2.55
N SER A 71 -25.78 -17.64 1.43
CA SER A 71 -27.17 -17.26 1.15
C SER A 71 -27.85 -18.27 0.23
N LYS A 72 -29.14 -18.49 0.43
CA LYS A 72 -29.99 -19.37 -0.41
C LYS A 72 -30.82 -18.59 -1.44
N LYS A 73 -30.94 -17.28 -1.25
CA LYS A 73 -31.77 -16.38 -2.08
C LYS A 73 -30.89 -15.64 -3.07
N ASN A 74 -31.52 -14.91 -4.00
CA ASN A 74 -30.81 -13.96 -4.85
C ASN A 74 -30.33 -12.76 -3.99
N ALA A 75 -29.14 -12.91 -3.42
CA ALA A 75 -28.55 -11.95 -2.52
C ALA A 75 -27.98 -10.73 -3.26
N CYS A 76 -27.99 -9.56 -2.62
CA CYS A 76 -27.23 -8.41 -3.11
C CYS A 76 -25.73 -8.67 -2.90
N VAL A 77 -25.07 -9.18 -3.94
CA VAL A 77 -23.67 -9.62 -3.91
C VAL A 77 -22.71 -8.49 -3.57
N SER A 78 -22.91 -7.31 -4.15
CA SER A 78 -22.08 -6.12 -3.88
C SER A 78 -22.13 -5.73 -2.40
N LEU A 79 -23.33 -5.70 -1.81
CA LEU A 79 -23.51 -5.41 -0.39
C LEU A 79 -22.78 -6.42 0.50
N VAL A 80 -22.83 -7.72 0.15
CA VAL A 80 -22.14 -8.77 0.90
C VAL A 80 -20.62 -8.57 0.85
N PHE A 81 -20.04 -8.37 -0.33
CA PHE A 81 -18.59 -8.15 -0.43
C PHE A 81 -18.14 -6.86 0.25
N SER A 82 -18.87 -5.75 0.06
CA SER A 82 -18.59 -4.50 0.77
C SER A 82 -18.65 -4.68 2.28
N PHE A 83 -19.62 -5.47 2.78
CA PHE A 83 -19.71 -5.80 4.19
C PHE A 83 -18.54 -6.68 4.66
N LEU A 84 -18.14 -7.73 3.91
CA LEU A 84 -17.02 -8.58 4.29
C LEU A 84 -15.71 -7.79 4.40
N TYR A 85 -15.42 -6.90 3.44
CA TYR A 85 -14.27 -6.00 3.54
C TYR A 85 -14.39 -5.01 4.70
N LYS A 86 -15.61 -4.56 5.01
CA LYS A 86 -15.86 -3.69 6.17
C LYS A 86 -15.65 -4.42 7.49
N VAL A 87 -16.05 -5.69 7.60
CA VAL A 87 -15.77 -6.56 8.76
C VAL A 87 -14.27 -6.71 8.96
N VAL A 88 -13.52 -7.00 7.89
CA VAL A 88 -12.04 -7.04 7.94
C VAL A 88 -11.48 -5.71 8.46
N GLN A 89 -11.94 -4.58 7.91
CA GLN A 89 -11.51 -3.25 8.34
C GLN A 89 -11.79 -3.02 9.85
N VAL A 90 -13.01 -3.29 10.31
CA VAL A 90 -13.39 -3.12 11.72
C VAL A 90 -12.53 -4.01 12.62
N PHE A 91 -12.34 -5.28 12.27
CA PHE A 91 -11.50 -6.18 13.05
C PHE A 91 -10.02 -5.75 13.06
N SER A 92 -9.47 -5.29 11.94
CA SER A 92 -8.12 -4.73 11.88
C SER A 92 -7.98 -3.47 12.76
N GLU A 93 -9.00 -2.63 12.86
CA GLU A 93 -8.97 -1.44 13.73
C GLU A 93 -9.09 -1.79 15.22
N TYR A 94 -9.78 -2.88 15.58
CA TYR A 94 -9.84 -3.39 16.95
C TYR A 94 -8.58 -4.15 17.37
N PHE A 95 -8.07 -5.05 16.51
CA PHE A 95 -7.01 -6.01 16.87
C PHE A 95 -5.62 -5.65 16.33
N LYS A 96 -5.52 -4.60 15.49
CA LYS A 96 -4.33 -4.19 14.70
C LYS A 96 -4.00 -5.19 13.59
N GLU A 97 -3.81 -6.46 13.95
CA GLU A 97 -3.56 -7.56 13.02
C GLU A 97 -4.70 -8.57 13.10
N LEU A 98 -5.19 -8.98 11.92
CA LEU A 98 -6.30 -9.91 11.79
C LEU A 98 -5.80 -11.26 11.29
N GLU A 99 -5.63 -12.19 12.22
CA GLU A 99 -5.15 -13.55 11.99
C GLU A 99 -5.95 -14.56 12.82
N GLU A 100 -5.64 -15.86 12.66
CA GLU A 100 -6.29 -16.95 13.39
C GLU A 100 -6.22 -16.80 14.93
N GLU A 101 -5.09 -16.34 15.47
CA GLU A 101 -4.91 -16.08 16.91
C GLU A 101 -5.82 -14.94 17.38
N SER A 102 -5.87 -13.83 16.63
CA SER A 102 -6.75 -12.69 16.92
C SER A 102 -8.21 -13.12 17.07
N ILE A 103 -8.68 -14.05 16.24
CA ILE A 103 -10.06 -14.57 16.33
C ILE A 103 -10.29 -15.43 17.57
N ARG A 104 -9.33 -16.30 17.90
CA ARG A 104 -9.46 -17.22 19.04
C ARG A 104 -9.42 -16.52 20.38
N ASP A 105 -8.53 -15.54 20.52
CA ASP A 105 -8.34 -14.84 21.80
C ASP A 105 -9.45 -13.83 22.08
N ASN A 106 -10.11 -13.32 21.03
CA ASN A 106 -11.10 -12.26 21.10
C ASN A 106 -12.53 -12.71 20.74
N PHE A 107 -12.86 -14.00 20.89
CA PHE A 107 -14.15 -14.54 20.42
C PHE A 107 -15.37 -13.83 21.02
N VAL A 108 -15.31 -13.38 22.28
CA VAL A 108 -16.42 -12.67 22.96
C VAL A 108 -16.75 -11.36 22.24
N ILE A 109 -15.76 -10.49 22.09
CA ILE A 109 -15.95 -9.19 21.42
C ILE A 109 -16.29 -9.36 19.94
N ILE A 110 -15.79 -10.41 19.27
CA ILE A 110 -16.16 -10.68 17.88
C ILE A 110 -17.64 -11.05 17.76
N TYR A 111 -18.21 -11.83 18.69
CA TYR A 111 -19.66 -12.09 18.70
C TYR A 111 -20.47 -10.82 18.92
N GLU A 112 -20.06 -9.95 19.85
CA GLU A 112 -20.70 -8.66 20.08
C GLU A 112 -20.64 -7.77 18.82
N LEU A 113 -19.46 -7.70 18.19
CA LEU A 113 -19.28 -6.97 16.94
C LEU A 113 -20.16 -7.53 15.82
N LEU A 114 -20.20 -8.85 15.63
CA LEU A 114 -21.02 -9.46 14.59
C LEU A 114 -22.52 -9.21 14.80
N ASP A 115 -22.99 -9.10 16.04
CA ASP A 115 -24.38 -8.76 16.38
C ASP A 115 -24.70 -7.29 16.10
N GLU A 116 -23.77 -6.39 16.37
CA GLU A 116 -23.97 -4.95 16.15
C GLU A 116 -23.74 -4.52 14.70
N LEU A 117 -22.86 -5.22 13.98
CA LEU A 117 -22.51 -4.92 12.59
C LEU A 117 -23.65 -5.27 11.62
N MET A 118 -24.43 -6.31 11.91
CA MET A 118 -25.46 -6.83 11.02
C MET A 118 -26.63 -7.41 11.79
N ASP A 119 -27.85 -7.05 11.38
CA ASP A 119 -29.07 -7.67 11.88
C ASP A 119 -29.87 -8.25 10.71
N PHE A 120 -30.29 -9.52 10.84
CA PHE A 120 -31.08 -10.25 9.85
C PHE A 120 -30.54 -10.19 8.41
N GLY A 121 -29.22 -10.07 8.24
CA GLY A 121 -28.56 -9.96 6.94
C GLY A 121 -28.46 -8.54 6.38
N TYR A 122 -28.82 -7.52 7.16
CA TYR A 122 -28.71 -6.10 6.82
C TYR A 122 -27.62 -5.46 7.68
N PRO A 123 -26.52 -4.94 7.07
CA PRO A 123 -25.52 -4.17 7.80
C PRO A 123 -26.16 -2.98 8.51
N GLN A 124 -25.81 -2.79 9.79
CA GLN A 124 -26.29 -1.69 10.63
C GLN A 124 -25.14 -0.70 10.87
N THR A 125 -24.53 -0.75 12.06
CA THR A 125 -23.47 0.18 12.47
C THR A 125 -22.11 -0.41 12.12
N THR A 126 -21.42 0.16 11.14
CA THR A 126 -20.10 -0.35 10.69
C THR A 126 -18.92 0.58 10.94
N ASP A 127 -19.16 1.70 11.62
CA ASP A 127 -18.13 2.68 11.97
C ASP A 127 -17.44 2.25 13.29
N SER A 128 -16.29 1.60 13.16
CA SER A 128 -15.42 1.11 14.25
C SER A 128 -15.21 2.12 15.38
N LYS A 129 -14.91 3.38 15.06
CA LYS A 129 -14.66 4.43 16.07
C LYS A 129 -15.88 4.72 16.95
N ILE A 130 -17.08 4.54 16.40
CA ILE A 130 -18.33 4.70 17.15
C ILE A 130 -18.64 3.41 17.92
N LEU A 131 -18.41 2.25 17.30
CA LEU A 131 -18.54 0.94 17.98
C LEU A 131 -17.65 0.87 19.22
N GLN A 132 -16.44 1.44 19.17
CA GLN A 132 -15.48 1.45 20.28
C GLN A 132 -15.97 2.23 21.51
N GLU A 133 -17.01 3.06 21.40
CA GLU A 133 -17.56 3.80 22.54
C GLU A 133 -18.41 2.90 23.46
N TYR A 134 -18.97 1.81 22.95
CA TYR A 134 -19.89 0.95 23.71
C TYR A 134 -19.59 -0.56 23.60
N ILE A 135 -18.77 -0.98 22.63
CA ILE A 135 -18.19 -2.33 22.52
C ILE A 135 -16.70 -2.21 22.83
N THR A 136 -16.35 -2.38 24.11
CA THR A 136 -15.00 -2.16 24.63
C THR A 136 -14.26 -3.47 24.87
N GLN A 137 -12.95 -3.50 24.59
CA GLN A 137 -12.08 -4.63 24.94
C GLN A 137 -11.83 -4.75 26.45
N GLU A 138 -11.91 -3.62 27.17
CA GLU A 138 -11.75 -3.59 28.62
C GLU A 138 -13.03 -4.08 29.29
N GLY A 139 -12.93 -5.15 30.08
CA GLY A 139 -14.03 -5.66 30.87
C GLY A 139 -14.40 -4.68 31.97
N HIS A 140 -15.47 -3.91 31.77
CA HIS A 140 -16.07 -3.17 32.86
C HIS A 140 -16.58 -4.15 33.92
N LYS A 141 -16.05 -4.07 35.15
CA LYS A 141 -16.75 -4.62 36.32
C LYS A 141 -18.17 -4.07 36.28
N LEU A 142 -19.16 -4.96 36.34
CA LEU A 142 -20.61 -4.74 36.36
C LEU A 142 -21.07 -3.86 37.54
N GLU A 143 -20.55 -2.64 37.69
CA GLU A 143 -21.00 -1.67 38.71
C GLU A 143 -21.83 -0.54 38.09
N THR A 144 -21.88 -0.44 36.76
CA THR A 144 -22.79 0.45 36.02
C THR A 144 -23.28 -0.34 34.81
N GLY A 145 -24.60 -0.38 34.57
CA GLY A 145 -25.18 -1.17 33.48
C GLY A 145 -24.54 -0.89 32.13
N ALA A 146 -24.71 -1.82 31.18
CA ALA A 146 -24.12 -1.74 29.84
C ALA A 146 -24.20 -0.31 29.27
N PRO A 147 -23.10 0.23 28.72
CA PRO A 147 -23.08 1.58 28.19
C PRO A 147 -24.22 1.75 27.18
N ARG A 148 -25.01 2.82 27.34
CA ARG A 148 -26.10 3.10 26.40
C ARG A 148 -25.48 3.39 25.02
N PRO A 149 -26.09 2.91 23.93
CA PRO A 149 -25.63 3.26 22.59
C PRO A 149 -25.51 4.79 22.42
N PRO A 150 -24.40 5.29 21.87
CA PRO A 150 -24.24 6.71 21.60
C PRO A 150 -25.34 7.24 20.68
N ALA A 151 -25.80 8.47 20.92
CA ALA A 151 -26.78 9.12 20.03
C ALA A 151 -26.28 9.21 18.57
N THR A 152 -24.94 9.20 18.37
CA THR A 152 -24.27 9.15 17.08
C THR A 152 -24.76 7.98 16.21
N VAL A 153 -25.06 6.81 16.81
CA VAL A 153 -25.55 5.63 16.08
C VAL A 153 -26.89 5.91 15.39
N THR A 154 -27.74 6.73 15.98
CA THR A 154 -29.07 7.10 15.45
C THR A 154 -29.10 8.43 14.71
N ASN A 155 -28.02 9.20 14.75
CA ASN A 155 -27.95 10.53 14.16
C ASN A 155 -27.66 10.47 12.66
N ALA A 156 -28.07 11.54 11.95
CA ALA A 156 -27.71 11.71 10.53
C ALA A 156 -26.20 11.83 10.29
N VAL A 157 -25.43 12.22 11.32
CA VAL A 157 -23.97 12.19 11.34
C VAL A 157 -23.55 10.99 12.17
N SER A 158 -23.32 9.87 11.51
CA SER A 158 -23.04 8.57 12.15
C SER A 158 -21.55 8.27 12.38
N TRP A 159 -20.66 9.19 11.99
CA TRP A 159 -19.21 8.96 11.97
C TRP A 159 -18.42 9.90 12.89
N ARG A 160 -19.09 10.76 13.66
CA ARG A 160 -18.44 11.70 14.59
C ARG A 160 -19.33 11.97 15.80
N SER A 161 -18.81 11.66 16.98
CA SER A 161 -19.49 11.94 18.25
C SER A 161 -19.34 13.39 18.70
N GLU A 162 -20.33 13.87 19.44
CA GLU A 162 -20.32 15.20 20.04
C GLU A 162 -19.36 15.26 21.24
N GLY A 163 -18.89 16.47 21.60
CA GLY A 163 -18.07 16.67 22.80
C GLY A 163 -16.57 16.37 22.66
N ILE A 164 -16.10 15.94 21.49
CA ILE A 164 -14.66 15.76 21.20
C ILE A 164 -13.91 17.06 21.47
N LYS A 165 -12.80 17.00 22.22
CA LYS A 165 -12.04 18.19 22.62
C LYS A 165 -10.53 17.93 22.56
N TYR A 166 -9.85 18.74 21.78
CA TYR A 166 -8.40 18.74 21.64
C TYR A 166 -7.79 20.00 22.26
N ARG A 167 -6.59 19.88 22.83
CA ARG A 167 -5.84 21.04 23.32
C ARG A 167 -5.41 21.96 22.20
N LYS A 168 -5.09 21.38 21.04
CA LYS A 168 -4.68 22.08 19.82
C LYS A 168 -5.48 21.51 18.66
N ASN A 169 -6.14 22.39 17.91
CA ASN A 169 -6.91 22.00 16.74
C ASN A 169 -5.98 21.94 15.53
N GLU A 170 -5.78 20.75 14.96
CA GLU A 170 -4.89 20.54 13.81
C GLU A 170 -5.53 19.60 12.79
N VAL A 171 -5.20 19.82 11.52
CA VAL A 171 -5.61 18.95 10.42
C VAL A 171 -4.40 18.69 9.54
N PHE A 172 -4.10 17.42 9.32
CA PHE A 172 -3.07 16.99 8.37
C PHE A 172 -3.75 16.38 7.14
N LEU A 173 -3.24 16.72 5.95
CA LEU A 173 -3.74 16.22 4.68
C LEU A 173 -2.58 15.60 3.92
N ASP A 174 -2.68 14.30 3.63
CA ASP A 174 -1.73 13.56 2.82
C ASP A 174 -2.37 13.28 1.46
N VAL A 175 -1.80 13.86 0.41
CA VAL A 175 -2.20 13.62 -0.99
C VAL A 175 -1.24 12.58 -1.57
N ILE A 176 -1.75 11.36 -1.74
CA ILE A 176 -0.95 10.21 -2.16
C ILE A 176 -1.39 9.81 -3.56
N GLU A 177 -0.46 9.81 -4.52
CA GLU A 177 -0.71 9.45 -5.91
C GLU A 177 0.00 8.15 -6.27
N SER A 178 -0.77 7.17 -6.74
CA SER A 178 -0.27 5.91 -7.28
C SER A 178 -0.29 5.96 -8.80
N VAL A 179 0.88 5.83 -9.42
CA VAL A 179 1.03 5.85 -10.88
C VAL A 179 0.98 4.43 -11.41
N ASN A 180 -0.12 4.06 -12.07
CA ASN A 180 -0.26 2.78 -12.75
C ASN A 180 0.25 2.92 -14.18
N LEU A 181 1.15 2.02 -14.59
CA LEU A 181 1.76 2.04 -15.91
C LEU A 181 1.83 0.63 -16.49
N LEU A 182 1.33 0.46 -17.71
CA LEU A 182 1.48 -0.75 -18.50
C LEU A 182 2.18 -0.41 -19.81
N VAL A 183 3.34 -1.03 -20.04
CA VAL A 183 4.14 -0.85 -21.25
C VAL A 183 4.21 -2.17 -22.00
N SER A 184 3.96 -2.14 -23.31
CA SER A 184 4.12 -3.29 -24.20
C SER A 184 5.60 -3.67 -24.37
N ALA A 185 5.86 -4.90 -24.84
CA ALA A 185 7.21 -5.36 -25.17
C ALA A 185 7.92 -4.47 -26.21
N ASN A 186 7.17 -3.77 -27.06
CA ASN A 186 7.71 -2.84 -28.06
C ASN A 186 8.08 -1.45 -27.48
N GLY A 187 7.81 -1.21 -26.19
CA GLY A 187 8.05 0.08 -25.55
C GLY A 187 6.89 1.09 -25.70
N ASN A 188 5.75 0.69 -26.26
CA ASN A 188 4.56 1.56 -26.30
C ASN A 188 3.80 1.50 -24.97
N VAL A 189 3.42 2.66 -24.43
CA VAL A 189 2.57 2.75 -23.24
C VAL A 189 1.14 2.37 -23.62
N LEU A 190 0.63 1.28 -23.03
CA LEU A 190 -0.72 0.77 -23.26
C LEU A 190 -1.74 1.40 -22.31
N ARG A 191 -1.36 1.60 -21.05
CA ARG A 191 -2.20 2.23 -20.02
C ARG A 191 -1.34 3.08 -19.11
N SER A 192 -1.78 4.30 -18.84
CA SER A 192 -1.18 5.16 -17.82
C SER A 192 -2.29 5.95 -17.13
N GLU A 193 -2.48 5.66 -15.84
CA GLU A 193 -3.47 6.32 -15.00
C GLU A 193 -2.83 6.64 -13.65
N ILE A 194 -3.36 7.68 -13.01
CA ILE A 194 -2.99 8.04 -11.65
C ILE A 194 -4.24 7.83 -10.80
N VAL A 195 -4.08 7.00 -9.77
CA VAL A 195 -5.07 6.82 -8.71
C VAL A 195 -4.57 7.57 -7.49
N GLY A 196 -5.21 8.70 -7.20
CA GLY A 196 -4.93 9.53 -6.05
C GLY A 196 -5.86 9.24 -4.89
N SER A 197 -5.37 9.41 -3.67
CA SER A 197 -6.14 9.33 -2.44
C SER A 197 -5.76 10.49 -1.52
N ILE A 198 -6.75 11.16 -0.95
CA ILE A 198 -6.56 12.23 0.05
C ILE A 198 -6.90 11.62 1.41
N LYS A 199 -5.86 11.34 2.19
CA LYS A 199 -5.98 10.89 3.57
C LYS A 199 -5.91 12.08 4.50
N MET A 200 -6.80 12.13 5.48
CA MET A 200 -6.86 13.19 6.47
C MET A 200 -6.60 12.64 7.86
N ARG A 201 -5.89 13.42 8.68
CA ARG A 201 -5.78 13.20 10.12
C ARG A 201 -6.32 14.43 10.83
N VAL A 202 -7.50 14.29 11.42
CA VAL A 202 -8.27 15.40 11.96
C VAL A 202 -8.27 15.34 13.49
N PHE A 203 -7.70 16.38 14.10
CA PHE A 203 -7.67 16.57 15.54
C PHE A 203 -8.38 17.89 15.85
N LEU A 204 -9.71 17.89 15.74
CA LEU A 204 -10.54 19.09 15.90
C LEU A 204 -11.54 18.92 17.04
N SER A 205 -11.80 20.01 17.76
CA SER A 205 -12.79 20.04 18.83
C SER A 205 -14.20 20.31 18.29
N GLY A 206 -15.22 19.69 18.89
CA GLY A 206 -16.63 19.86 18.55
C GLY A 206 -17.03 19.20 17.22
N MET A 207 -18.01 19.81 16.53
CA MET A 207 -18.57 19.36 15.25
C MET A 207 -18.24 20.36 14.13
N PRO A 208 -16.99 20.41 13.64
CA PRO A 208 -16.59 21.36 12.61
C PRO A 208 -17.14 20.96 11.23
N GLU A 209 -17.57 21.95 10.45
CA GLU A 209 -17.84 21.78 9.01
C GLU A 209 -16.62 22.26 8.22
N LEU A 210 -15.96 21.34 7.52
CA LEU A 210 -14.82 21.63 6.66
C LEU A 210 -15.27 21.80 5.20
N ARG A 211 -14.52 22.65 4.48
CA ARG A 211 -14.64 22.81 3.03
C ARG A 211 -13.26 22.69 2.40
N LEU A 212 -13.11 21.80 1.43
CA LEU A 212 -11.88 21.58 0.70
C LEU A 212 -11.99 22.19 -0.69
N GLY A 213 -11.03 23.06 -1.04
CA GLY A 213 -10.89 23.62 -2.37
C GLY A 213 -9.74 22.96 -3.11
N LEU A 214 -10.02 22.32 -4.24
CA LEU A 214 -9.02 21.78 -5.16
C LEU A 214 -8.96 22.63 -6.42
N ASN A 215 -7.87 22.54 -7.16
CA ASN A 215 -7.75 23.14 -8.50
C ASN A 215 -8.48 22.30 -9.56
N ASP A 216 -9.73 21.96 -9.30
CA ASP A 216 -10.59 21.20 -10.22
C ASP A 216 -10.87 22.01 -11.48
N LYS A 217 -10.60 21.41 -12.65
CA LYS A 217 -10.85 22.02 -13.96
C LYS A 217 -12.29 22.47 -14.12
N VAL A 218 -13.25 21.63 -13.73
CA VAL A 218 -14.68 21.92 -13.86
C VAL A 218 -15.07 23.15 -13.02
N LEU A 219 -14.58 23.20 -11.78
CA LEU A 219 -14.79 24.35 -10.89
C LEU A 219 -14.17 25.63 -11.46
N PHE A 220 -12.96 25.53 -12.01
CA PHE A 220 -12.24 26.67 -12.56
C PHE A 220 -12.88 27.18 -13.85
N ASP A 221 -13.39 26.29 -14.70
CA ASP A 221 -14.13 26.64 -15.91
C ASP A 221 -15.44 27.38 -15.54
N ASN A 222 -16.19 26.87 -14.56
CA ASN A 222 -17.41 27.53 -14.05
C ASN A 222 -17.15 28.91 -13.43
N THR A 223 -15.96 29.13 -12.86
CA THR A 223 -15.58 30.40 -12.20
C THR A 223 -14.82 31.35 -13.14
N GLY A 224 -14.69 31.02 -14.44
CA GLY A 224 -13.98 31.85 -15.42
C GLY A 224 -12.44 31.86 -15.27
N ARG A 225 -11.87 30.90 -14.52
CA ARG A 225 -10.43 30.73 -14.28
C ARG A 225 -9.79 29.61 -15.12
N GLY A 226 -10.44 29.14 -16.19
CA GLY A 226 -9.98 28.02 -17.02
C GLY A 226 -8.58 28.17 -17.64
N LYS A 227 -8.02 29.39 -17.69
CA LYS A 227 -6.62 29.63 -18.14
C LYS A 227 -5.55 29.26 -17.10
N SER A 228 -5.95 29.02 -15.85
CA SER A 228 -5.02 28.66 -14.77
C SER A 228 -4.82 27.14 -14.71
N LYS A 229 -3.70 26.70 -14.12
CA LYS A 229 -3.35 25.27 -14.05
C LYS A 229 -4.37 24.50 -13.21
N SER A 230 -5.20 23.71 -13.88
CA SER A 230 -6.19 22.84 -13.27
C SER A 230 -5.84 21.36 -13.41
N VAL A 231 -6.51 20.53 -12.63
CA VAL A 231 -6.49 19.07 -12.70
C VAL A 231 -7.86 18.59 -13.16
N GLU A 232 -7.87 17.75 -14.17
CA GLU A 232 -9.08 17.11 -14.67
C GLU A 232 -9.23 15.75 -13.97
N LEU A 233 -10.22 15.66 -13.10
CA LEU A 233 -10.55 14.45 -12.36
C LEU A 233 -11.59 13.68 -13.17
N GLU A 234 -11.23 12.48 -13.65
CA GLU A 234 -12.17 11.65 -14.43
C GLU A 234 -13.26 11.03 -13.55
N ASP A 235 -12.85 10.52 -12.40
CA ASP A 235 -13.75 9.90 -11.43
C ASP A 235 -13.30 10.28 -10.02
N VAL A 236 -14.26 10.48 -9.13
CA VAL A 236 -14.04 10.85 -7.74
C VAL A 236 -14.99 10.05 -6.86
N LYS A 237 -14.44 9.39 -5.86
CA LYS A 237 -15.16 8.69 -4.81
C LYS A 237 -14.95 9.41 -3.50
N PHE A 238 -16.02 9.66 -2.77
CA PHE A 238 -15.99 10.38 -1.51
C PHE A 238 -16.32 9.47 -0.34
N HIS A 239 -15.79 9.83 0.82
CA HIS A 239 -16.26 9.32 2.10
C HIS A 239 -17.72 9.74 2.35
N GLN A 240 -18.46 8.96 3.15
CA GLN A 240 -19.85 9.23 3.52
C GLN A 240 -20.09 10.61 4.16
N CYS A 241 -19.02 11.22 4.69
CA CYS A 241 -19.10 12.53 5.34
C CYS A 241 -19.27 13.70 4.37
N VAL A 242 -19.00 13.49 3.08
CA VAL A 242 -19.10 14.51 2.04
C VAL A 242 -20.54 14.66 1.57
N ARG A 243 -21.00 15.91 1.53
CA ARG A 243 -22.33 16.26 1.02
C ARG A 243 -22.31 16.23 -0.51
N LEU A 244 -22.60 15.07 -1.09
CA LEU A 244 -22.62 14.84 -2.55
C LEU A 244 -23.54 15.83 -3.29
N SER A 245 -24.67 16.21 -2.70
CA SER A 245 -25.59 17.19 -3.28
C SER A 245 -24.98 18.58 -3.44
N ARG A 246 -24.05 18.99 -2.57
CA ARG A 246 -23.31 20.25 -2.75
C ARG A 246 -22.28 20.10 -3.86
N PHE A 247 -21.50 19.02 -3.82
CA PHE A 247 -20.49 18.74 -4.84
C PHE A 247 -21.07 18.70 -6.27
N GLU A 248 -22.26 18.12 -6.45
CA GLU A 248 -22.93 18.08 -7.77
C GLU A 248 -23.31 19.47 -8.28
N ASN A 249 -23.72 20.38 -7.38
CA ASN A 249 -24.22 21.70 -7.76
C ASN A 249 -23.10 22.70 -8.10
N ASP A 250 -22.10 22.81 -7.22
CA ASP A 250 -21.08 23.86 -7.29
C ASP A 250 -19.65 23.33 -7.18
N ARG A 251 -19.47 22.00 -7.21
CA ARG A 251 -18.17 21.32 -7.02
C ARG A 251 -17.51 21.62 -5.67
N THR A 252 -18.29 22.07 -4.67
CA THR A 252 -17.79 22.31 -3.32
C THR A 252 -17.74 21.01 -2.50
N ILE A 253 -16.55 20.62 -2.08
CA ILE A 253 -16.36 19.49 -1.16
C ILE A 253 -16.58 19.99 0.28
N SER A 254 -17.76 19.71 0.83
CA SER A 254 -18.20 20.14 2.17
C SER A 254 -18.55 18.92 3.03
N PHE A 255 -17.98 18.83 4.23
CA PHE A 255 -18.11 17.65 5.09
C PHE A 255 -17.89 17.95 6.57
N ILE A 256 -18.41 17.08 7.44
CA ILE A 256 -18.05 17.03 8.86
C ILE A 256 -17.09 15.85 9.01
N PRO A 257 -15.78 16.06 9.29
CA PRO A 257 -14.81 14.97 9.29
C PRO A 257 -14.99 14.00 10.47
N PRO A 258 -14.89 12.68 10.26
CA PRO A 258 -14.60 11.74 11.33
C PRO A 258 -13.36 12.17 12.13
N ASP A 259 -13.29 11.76 13.39
CA ASP A 259 -12.15 12.07 14.23
C ASP A 259 -10.95 11.16 13.94
N GLY A 260 -9.72 11.67 14.01
CA GLY A 260 -8.51 10.90 13.72
C GLY A 260 -8.25 10.69 12.22
N GLU A 261 -7.69 9.53 11.87
CA GLU A 261 -7.30 9.20 10.48
C GLU A 261 -8.47 8.61 9.67
N PHE A 262 -8.69 9.11 8.46
CA PHE A 262 -9.61 8.52 7.48
C PHE A 262 -9.26 8.96 6.04
N GLU A 263 -9.73 8.20 5.05
CA GLU A 263 -9.66 8.61 3.64
C GLU A 263 -10.86 9.50 3.30
N LEU A 264 -10.62 10.75 2.89
CA LEU A 264 -11.68 11.69 2.51
C LEU A 264 -12.22 11.39 1.11
N MET A 265 -11.31 11.19 0.15
CA MET A 265 -11.65 10.96 -1.24
C MET A 265 -10.55 10.21 -1.97
N SER A 266 -10.95 9.40 -2.94
CA SER A 266 -10.08 8.86 -3.98
C SER A 266 -10.48 9.45 -5.32
N TYR A 267 -9.50 9.71 -6.17
CA TYR A 267 -9.71 10.25 -7.49
C TYR A 267 -8.88 9.50 -8.52
N ARG A 268 -9.39 9.44 -9.75
CA ARG A 268 -8.68 8.85 -10.88
C ARG A 268 -8.52 9.91 -11.97
N LEU A 269 -7.32 10.00 -12.53
CA LEU A 269 -7.05 10.80 -13.72
C LEU A 269 -6.24 9.97 -14.71
N ASN A 270 -6.53 10.13 -16.00
CA ASN A 270 -5.67 9.60 -17.04
C ASN A 270 -4.56 10.61 -17.31
N THR A 271 -3.32 10.13 -17.40
CA THR A 271 -2.16 10.97 -17.66
C THR A 271 -1.53 10.61 -18.99
N HIS A 272 -1.29 11.62 -19.82
CA HIS A 272 -0.50 11.49 -21.04
C HIS A 272 0.99 11.84 -20.81
N VAL A 273 1.41 11.94 -19.54
CA VAL A 273 2.77 12.32 -19.19
C VAL A 273 3.71 11.12 -19.35
N LYS A 274 4.95 11.40 -19.74
CA LYS A 274 5.98 10.36 -19.81
C LYS A 274 6.18 9.69 -18.44
N PRO A 275 6.42 8.38 -18.39
CA PRO A 275 6.68 7.66 -17.14
C PRO A 275 7.78 8.30 -16.29
N LEU A 276 7.53 8.44 -14.98
CA LEU A 276 8.47 9.03 -14.04
C LEU A 276 9.80 8.27 -13.97
N ILE A 277 9.73 6.94 -14.09
CA ILE A 277 10.90 6.06 -14.21
C ILE A 277 10.65 5.18 -15.43
N TRP A 278 11.58 5.22 -16.39
CA TRP A 278 11.54 4.46 -17.62
C TRP A 278 12.60 3.37 -17.58
N ILE A 279 12.18 2.13 -17.81
CA ILE A 279 13.07 0.96 -17.80
C ILE A 279 13.20 0.44 -19.23
N GLU A 280 14.44 0.33 -19.69
CA GLU A 280 14.80 -0.36 -20.93
C GLU A 280 15.53 -1.64 -20.56
N SER A 281 14.99 -2.80 -20.95
CA SER A 281 15.60 -4.10 -20.70
C SER A 281 15.84 -4.81 -22.03
N VAL A 282 17.07 -5.24 -22.26
CA VAL A 282 17.45 -6.09 -23.39
C VAL A 282 17.88 -7.44 -22.83
N ILE A 283 17.26 -8.50 -23.33
CA ILE A 283 17.47 -9.88 -22.88
C ILE A 283 18.16 -10.65 -24.00
N GLU A 284 19.37 -11.13 -23.73
CA GLU A 284 20.13 -11.99 -24.64
C GLU A 284 20.15 -13.42 -24.06
N LYS A 285 19.27 -14.27 -24.58
CA LYS A 285 19.20 -15.68 -24.18
C LYS A 285 20.07 -16.52 -25.11
N HIS A 286 21.14 -17.11 -24.56
CA HIS A 286 21.90 -18.15 -25.24
C HIS A 286 21.38 -19.51 -24.77
N SER A 287 20.65 -20.20 -25.66
CA SER A 287 20.07 -21.51 -25.39
C SER A 287 21.10 -22.48 -24.80
N HIS A 288 20.74 -23.17 -23.71
CA HIS A 288 21.58 -24.14 -23.00
C HIS A 288 22.92 -23.60 -22.45
N SER A 289 23.07 -22.29 -22.30
CA SER A 289 24.32 -21.71 -21.82
C SER A 289 24.11 -20.66 -20.74
N ARG A 290 23.49 -19.54 -21.08
CA ARG A 290 23.36 -18.40 -20.18
C ARG A 290 22.30 -17.42 -20.67
N ILE A 291 21.82 -16.62 -19.75
CA ILE A 291 20.99 -15.46 -20.04
C ILE A 291 21.70 -14.19 -19.58
N GLU A 292 21.78 -13.20 -20.46
CA GLU A 292 22.34 -11.89 -20.13
C GLU A 292 21.21 -10.84 -20.14
N TYR A 293 21.13 -10.08 -19.05
CA TYR A 293 20.19 -8.97 -18.90
C TYR A 293 20.96 -7.66 -18.95
N MET A 294 20.58 -6.77 -19.87
CA MET A 294 21.09 -5.42 -19.99
C MET A 294 19.97 -4.42 -19.72
N ILE A 295 19.98 -3.85 -18.52
CA ILE A 295 18.87 -3.05 -17.99
C ILE A 295 19.35 -1.63 -17.73
N LYS A 296 18.59 -0.66 -18.22
CA LYS A 296 18.82 0.77 -18.05
C LYS A 296 17.58 1.41 -17.44
N ALA A 297 17.76 2.11 -16.31
CA ALA A 297 16.71 2.89 -15.68
C ALA A 297 16.96 4.38 -15.91
N LYS A 298 15.95 5.11 -16.39
CA LYS A 298 15.99 6.56 -16.64
C LYS A 298 14.86 7.25 -15.88
N SER A 299 15.19 8.14 -14.97
CA SER A 299 14.22 9.00 -14.28
C SER A 299 13.84 10.21 -15.15
N GLN A 300 12.54 10.50 -15.28
CA GLN A 300 12.00 11.59 -16.10
C GLN A 300 11.16 12.61 -15.29
N PHE A 301 11.39 12.72 -13.98
CA PHE A 301 10.79 13.76 -13.15
C PHE A 301 11.65 15.03 -13.09
N LYS A 302 11.19 16.06 -12.38
CA LYS A 302 11.89 17.33 -12.24
C LYS A 302 13.15 17.18 -11.39
N ARG A 303 14.24 17.88 -11.74
CA ARG A 303 15.55 17.79 -11.07
C ARG A 303 15.55 18.05 -9.55
N ARG A 304 14.56 18.81 -9.06
CA ARG A 304 14.37 19.08 -7.63
C ARG A 304 13.76 17.92 -6.83
N SER A 305 13.27 16.90 -7.52
CA SER A 305 12.65 15.73 -6.94
C SER A 305 13.63 14.56 -7.03
N THR A 306 13.55 13.66 -6.06
CA THR A 306 14.36 12.44 -5.98
C THR A 306 13.42 11.29 -5.66
N ALA A 307 13.53 10.19 -6.39
CA ALA A 307 12.82 8.96 -6.06
C ALA A 307 13.61 8.21 -4.99
N ASN A 308 12.96 7.86 -3.89
CA ASN A 308 13.59 7.17 -2.76
C ASN A 308 13.20 5.69 -2.77
N ASN A 309 14.11 4.84 -2.33
CA ASN A 309 13.89 3.40 -2.12
C ASN A 309 13.24 2.72 -3.33
N VAL A 310 13.76 3.00 -4.53
CA VAL A 310 13.27 2.40 -5.77
C VAL A 310 13.74 0.96 -5.84
N GLU A 311 12.81 0.02 -5.98
CA GLU A 311 13.11 -1.39 -6.24
C GLU A 311 12.60 -1.76 -7.63
N ILE A 312 13.49 -2.29 -8.47
CA ILE A 312 13.19 -2.74 -9.82
C ILE A 312 13.21 -4.27 -9.82
N HIS A 313 12.03 -4.85 -9.91
CA HIS A 313 11.81 -6.30 -9.95
C HIS A 313 11.89 -6.79 -11.40
N ILE A 314 12.79 -7.74 -11.66
CA ILE A 314 13.00 -8.30 -13.00
C ILE A 314 12.90 -9.83 -12.90
N PRO A 315 11.88 -10.43 -13.52
CA PRO A 315 11.75 -11.88 -13.58
C PRO A 315 12.94 -12.54 -14.29
N VAL A 316 13.43 -13.61 -13.70
CA VAL A 316 14.48 -14.48 -14.26
C VAL A 316 13.96 -15.91 -14.38
N PRO A 317 14.54 -16.76 -15.24
CA PRO A 317 14.12 -18.15 -15.33
C PRO A 317 14.27 -18.88 -13.99
N ASN A 318 13.32 -19.76 -13.66
CA ASN A 318 13.33 -20.52 -12.40
C ASN A 318 14.52 -21.49 -12.29
N ASP A 319 15.07 -21.90 -13.44
CA ASP A 319 16.25 -22.76 -13.57
C ASP A 319 17.58 -21.99 -13.61
N ALA A 320 17.54 -20.66 -13.44
CA ALA A 320 18.73 -19.82 -13.48
C ALA A 320 19.63 -20.06 -12.25
N ASP A 321 20.94 -20.16 -12.46
CA ASP A 321 21.92 -20.44 -11.41
C ASP A 321 23.15 -19.53 -11.47
N SER A 322 23.91 -19.43 -10.38
CA SER A 322 25.21 -18.73 -10.38
C SER A 322 25.16 -17.24 -10.84
N PRO A 323 24.33 -16.38 -10.24
CA PRO A 323 24.14 -15.01 -10.72
C PRO A 323 25.37 -14.13 -10.53
N LYS A 324 25.69 -13.31 -11.56
CA LYS A 324 26.74 -12.29 -11.50
C LYS A 324 26.18 -10.94 -11.86
N PHE A 325 26.33 -9.97 -10.96
CA PHE A 325 25.79 -8.63 -11.10
C PHE A 325 26.88 -7.58 -11.29
N LYS A 326 26.61 -6.58 -12.14
CA LYS A 326 27.44 -5.39 -12.29
C LYS A 326 26.53 -4.17 -12.40
N THR A 327 26.50 -3.32 -11.36
CA THR A 327 25.71 -2.08 -11.27
C THR A 327 26.60 -0.83 -11.21
N THR A 328 26.08 0.33 -11.63
CA THR A 328 26.73 1.65 -11.46
C THR A 328 26.28 2.25 -10.13
N VAL A 329 25.00 2.07 -9.82
CA VAL A 329 24.33 2.62 -8.64
C VAL A 329 23.40 1.56 -8.05
N GLY A 330 23.35 1.49 -6.73
CA GLY A 330 22.50 0.53 -6.00
C GLY A 330 23.06 -0.89 -5.97
N SER A 331 22.33 -1.77 -5.30
CA SER A 331 22.65 -3.18 -5.10
C SER A 331 21.61 -4.08 -5.76
N VAL A 332 22.03 -5.28 -6.17
CA VAL A 332 21.12 -6.30 -6.72
C VAL A 332 21.10 -7.49 -5.79
N LYS A 333 19.90 -7.95 -5.45
CA LYS A 333 19.66 -9.20 -4.73
C LYS A 333 18.97 -10.18 -5.67
N TRP A 334 19.43 -11.42 -5.70
CA TRP A 334 18.72 -12.51 -6.34
C TRP A 334 17.71 -13.09 -5.35
N VAL A 335 16.45 -13.24 -5.76
CA VAL A 335 15.36 -13.79 -4.96
C VAL A 335 14.80 -15.02 -5.69
N PRO A 336 15.40 -16.21 -5.47
CA PRO A 336 14.99 -17.44 -6.15
C PRO A 336 13.53 -17.83 -5.86
N GLU A 337 13.05 -17.56 -4.64
CA GLU A 337 11.68 -17.85 -4.17
C GLU A 337 10.61 -17.26 -5.08
N ASN A 338 10.86 -16.05 -5.60
CA ASN A 338 9.99 -15.34 -6.53
C ASN A 338 10.44 -15.48 -7.99
N SER A 339 11.54 -16.21 -8.25
CA SER A 339 12.20 -16.31 -9.55
C SER A 339 12.48 -14.93 -10.17
N GLU A 340 13.05 -14.02 -9.38
CA GLU A 340 13.35 -12.66 -9.82
C GLU A 340 14.69 -12.15 -9.27
N ILE A 341 15.18 -11.07 -9.87
CA ILE A 341 16.22 -10.22 -9.29
C ILE A 341 15.61 -8.88 -8.93
N VAL A 342 16.03 -8.33 -7.79
CA VAL A 342 15.57 -7.03 -7.32
C VAL A 342 16.76 -6.08 -7.30
N TRP A 343 16.71 -5.05 -8.14
CA TRP A 343 17.69 -3.97 -8.16
C TRP A 343 17.20 -2.81 -7.31
N SER A 344 17.83 -2.61 -6.15
CA SER A 344 17.44 -1.60 -5.16
C SER A 344 18.33 -0.36 -5.25
N ILE A 345 17.71 0.81 -5.42
CA ILE A 345 18.34 2.13 -5.48
C ILE A 345 17.77 3.01 -4.37
N LYS A 346 18.58 3.28 -3.33
CA LYS A 346 18.14 4.04 -2.15
C LYS A 346 17.73 5.48 -2.47
N SER A 347 18.47 6.15 -3.34
CA SER A 347 18.20 7.52 -3.78
C SER A 347 18.49 7.61 -5.27
N PHE A 348 17.45 7.88 -6.05
CA PHE A 348 17.50 7.96 -7.50
C PHE A 348 17.20 9.40 -7.94
N PRO A 349 18.22 10.26 -8.09
CA PRO A 349 18.05 11.61 -8.59
C PRO A 349 17.78 11.59 -10.10
N VAL A 350 17.32 12.73 -10.63
CA VAL A 350 17.09 12.85 -12.08
C VAL A 350 18.38 12.65 -12.85
N SER A 351 18.38 11.67 -13.76
CA SER A 351 19.41 11.47 -14.77
C SER A 351 19.54 12.71 -15.64
N THR A 352 20.61 13.48 -15.44
CA THR A 352 20.99 14.60 -16.31
C THR A 352 21.44 14.04 -17.65
N LEU A 353 20.57 14.03 -18.66
CA LEU A 353 21.06 14.23 -20.01
C LEU A 353 21.49 15.69 -20.09
N LEU A 354 22.79 15.94 -20.27
CA LEU A 354 23.35 17.25 -20.59
C LEU A 354 22.83 17.67 -21.97
N GLY A 355 21.62 18.25 -22.01
CA GLY A 355 21.16 19.07 -23.13
C GLY A 355 21.70 20.48 -22.90
N GLY A 356 22.59 20.92 -23.78
CA GLY A 356 23.14 22.28 -23.74
C GLY A 356 22.05 23.31 -23.92
N GLU A 357 21.86 24.15 -22.91
CA GLU A 357 21.39 25.52 -23.14
C GLU A 357 22.60 26.34 -23.61
N PRO A 358 22.52 27.09 -24.72
CA PRO A 358 23.51 28.11 -25.00
C PRO A 358 23.39 29.18 -23.90
N PRO A 359 24.51 29.73 -23.40
CA PRO A 359 24.46 30.79 -22.39
C PRO A 359 23.70 32.00 -22.94
N PRO A 360 22.98 32.76 -22.09
CA PRO A 360 22.24 33.93 -22.53
C PRO A 360 23.20 34.97 -23.10
N HIS A 361 22.83 35.49 -24.27
CA HIS A 361 23.49 36.58 -24.98
C HIS A 361 23.84 37.75 -24.04
N SER A 362 25.13 38.05 -23.91
CA SER A 362 25.61 39.36 -23.48
C SER A 362 26.02 40.18 -24.71
N HIS A 363 25.64 41.46 -24.68
CA HIS A 363 25.75 42.45 -25.76
C HIS A 363 27.21 42.75 -26.21
N PRO A 364 27.40 43.35 -27.41
CA PRO A 364 28.70 43.45 -28.07
C PRO A 364 29.46 44.74 -27.72
N HIS A 365 30.79 44.68 -27.72
CA HIS A 365 31.69 45.83 -27.84
C HIS A 365 32.83 45.55 -28.85
N PRO A 366 33.42 46.60 -29.46
CA PRO A 366 33.95 46.60 -30.84
C PRO A 366 35.46 46.26 -30.93
N PRO A 367 36.04 46.18 -32.16
CA PRO A 367 37.25 45.38 -32.44
C PRO A 367 38.57 46.16 -32.56
N ALA A 368 39.68 45.39 -32.62
CA ALA A 368 40.98 45.60 -33.31
C ALA A 368 42.24 45.49 -32.39
N PRO A 369 43.47 45.26 -32.91
CA PRO A 369 43.89 44.34 -33.98
C PRO A 369 45.24 43.57 -33.72
N CYS A 370 45.53 42.57 -34.58
CA CYS A 370 46.84 42.06 -35.06
C CYS A 370 47.94 41.53 -34.10
N ALA A 371 48.34 40.25 -34.23
CA ALA A 371 49.55 39.81 -34.99
C ALA A 371 49.96 38.32 -34.76
N ARG A 372 50.07 37.59 -35.88
CA ARG A 372 51.10 36.62 -36.35
C ARG A 372 51.59 35.39 -35.51
N HIS A 373 51.51 34.25 -36.22
CA HIS A 373 52.37 33.04 -36.27
C HIS A 373 52.36 32.02 -35.12
N SER A 374 51.88 30.79 -35.36
CA SER A 374 52.70 29.65 -35.82
C SER A 374 51.89 28.35 -35.87
N THR A 375 52.32 27.44 -36.73
CA THR A 375 51.75 26.12 -37.07
C THR A 375 52.28 25.00 -36.17
N ALA A 376 51.40 24.17 -35.59
CA ALA A 376 51.61 22.73 -35.33
C ALA A 376 50.31 22.06 -34.78
N PRO A 377 50.09 20.76 -35.02
CA PRO A 377 48.78 20.11 -34.86
C PRO A 377 48.56 19.60 -33.43
N TRP A 378 47.35 19.83 -32.90
CA TRP A 378 46.92 19.26 -31.62
C TRP A 378 46.20 17.93 -31.86
N LEU A 379 46.77 16.87 -31.28
CA LEU A 379 46.16 15.55 -31.16
C LEU A 379 44.80 15.64 -30.46
N LEU A 380 43.78 15.09 -31.12
CA LEU A 380 42.45 14.87 -30.56
C LEU A 380 42.55 13.78 -29.48
N TRP A 381 42.50 14.18 -28.21
CA TRP A 381 42.12 13.27 -27.12
C TRP A 381 40.60 13.38 -26.93
N VAL A 382 39.87 12.38 -27.39
CA VAL A 382 38.45 12.18 -27.08
C VAL A 382 38.38 11.41 -25.76
N PRO A 383 37.82 11.98 -24.67
CA PRO A 383 37.53 11.19 -23.48
C PRO A 383 36.30 10.30 -23.75
N PRO A 384 36.24 9.06 -23.23
CA PRO A 384 35.12 8.17 -23.46
C PRO A 384 33.84 8.70 -22.78
N SER A 385 32.77 8.69 -23.57
CA SER A 385 31.39 9.00 -23.21
C SER A 385 30.93 8.23 -21.96
N LEU A 386 30.36 8.95 -20.99
CA LEU A 386 29.69 8.36 -19.82
C LEU A 386 28.30 7.85 -20.24
N GLU A 387 28.25 6.61 -20.71
CA GLU A 387 27.00 5.86 -20.92
C GLU A 387 26.81 4.87 -19.77
N MET A 388 25.68 4.94 -19.06
CA MET A 388 25.37 3.97 -17.99
C MET A 388 24.58 2.80 -18.58
N GLY A 389 25.25 1.66 -18.71
CA GLY A 389 24.67 0.38 -19.09
C GLY A 389 25.16 -0.72 -18.14
N HIS A 390 24.31 -1.71 -17.88
CA HIS A 390 24.60 -2.84 -17.01
C HIS A 390 24.60 -4.17 -17.73
N ARG A 391 25.37 -5.10 -17.18
CA ARG A 391 25.54 -6.46 -17.71
C ARG A 391 25.49 -7.43 -16.53
N ALA A 392 24.44 -8.22 -16.43
CA ALA A 392 24.40 -9.37 -15.53
C ALA A 392 24.61 -10.66 -16.32
N ARG A 393 25.41 -11.59 -15.78
CA ARG A 393 25.69 -12.91 -16.38
C ARG A 393 25.22 -13.99 -15.43
N ILE A 394 24.33 -14.86 -15.89
CA ILE A 394 23.80 -15.98 -15.09
C ILE A 394 23.88 -17.25 -15.97
N PRO A 395 24.75 -18.23 -15.64
CA PRO A 395 24.73 -19.55 -16.26
C PRO A 395 23.38 -20.26 -16.06
N ALA A 396 23.05 -21.20 -16.95
CA ALA A 396 21.99 -22.17 -16.76
C ALA A 396 22.51 -23.53 -17.22
N TRP A 397 22.51 -24.55 -16.36
CA TRP A 397 22.88 -25.91 -16.73
C TRP A 397 21.70 -26.88 -16.67
N GLY A 398 21.62 -27.73 -17.71
CA GLY A 398 20.69 -28.83 -17.82
C GLY A 398 21.16 -30.07 -17.06
N SER A 399 20.16 -30.84 -16.60
CA SER A 399 20.25 -32.13 -15.91
C SER A 399 21.09 -33.19 -16.64
N GLN A 400 22.07 -33.80 -15.94
CA GLN A 400 22.24 -35.27 -15.85
C GLN A 400 23.28 -35.69 -14.78
N GLU A 401 22.81 -36.55 -13.86
CA GLU A 401 23.44 -37.63 -13.06
C GLU A 401 24.85 -37.51 -12.44
N GLY A 402 24.94 -37.80 -11.12
CA GLY A 402 26.17 -38.38 -10.53
C GLY A 402 26.43 -38.20 -9.02
N GLY A 403 25.70 -38.94 -8.16
CA GLY A 403 26.25 -39.70 -7.01
C GLY A 403 27.08 -39.07 -5.86
N ARG A 404 26.46 -39.08 -4.66
CA ARG A 404 26.99 -39.42 -3.30
C ARG A 404 28.27 -38.76 -2.73
N ARG A 405 28.08 -38.03 -1.61
CA ARG A 405 28.86 -37.95 -0.34
C ARG A 405 28.73 -36.51 0.22
N ALA A 406 28.53 -36.21 1.49
CA ALA A 406 28.60 -36.98 2.73
C ALA A 406 27.75 -36.28 3.82
N GLU A 407 27.06 -37.09 4.62
CA GLU A 407 26.68 -36.74 6.00
C GLU A 407 27.88 -36.99 6.94
N GLU A 408 27.80 -36.35 8.10
CA GLU A 408 28.44 -36.73 9.37
C GLU A 408 29.85 -36.17 9.66
N LEU A 409 29.88 -35.17 10.55
CA LEU A 409 30.66 -35.22 11.80
C LEU A 409 30.24 -34.08 12.74
N ALA A 410 29.61 -34.45 13.83
CA ALA A 410 29.28 -33.60 14.96
C ALA A 410 30.15 -33.96 16.18
N ARG A 411 30.46 -32.93 16.99
CA ARG A 411 30.86 -32.92 18.42
C ARG A 411 32.29 -33.37 18.78
N HIS A 412 33.04 -32.52 19.50
CA HIS A 412 33.03 -32.45 20.98
C HIS A 412 34.06 -31.47 21.58
N ARG A 413 33.72 -30.98 22.80
CA ARG A 413 34.48 -30.26 23.86
C ARG A 413 34.43 -28.72 23.80
N GLY A 414 34.12 -27.99 24.87
CA GLY A 414 33.91 -28.33 26.28
C GLY A 414 34.28 -27.11 27.13
N GLU A 415 33.46 -26.83 28.15
CA GLU A 415 33.38 -25.62 29.00
C GLU A 415 34.61 -25.32 29.90
N ALA A 416 34.73 -24.06 30.33
CA ALA A 416 35.18 -23.70 31.69
C ALA A 416 34.69 -22.29 32.10
N ARG A 417 34.21 -22.16 33.36
CA ARG A 417 33.67 -20.95 34.02
C ARG A 417 34.67 -20.35 35.05
N ALA A 418 34.66 -19.01 35.17
CA ALA A 418 34.79 -18.11 36.36
C ALA A 418 36.11 -18.13 37.20
N PRO A 419 36.50 -17.07 37.98
CA PRO A 419 35.66 -16.18 38.82
C PRO A 419 36.06 -14.68 38.98
N TRP A 420 35.24 -13.99 39.81
CA TRP A 420 35.19 -12.59 40.29
C TRP A 420 36.44 -12.00 40.99
N GLU A 421 36.60 -10.66 40.93
CA GLU A 421 36.76 -9.64 42.03
C GLU A 421 37.38 -8.34 41.44
N SER A 422 36.74 -7.16 41.50
CA SER A 422 36.61 -6.13 42.56
C SER A 422 37.51 -4.90 42.29
N GLY A 423 36.95 -3.67 42.40
CA GLY A 423 37.72 -2.39 42.36
C GLY A 423 37.09 -1.26 41.52
N GLY A 424 36.34 -0.35 42.14
CA GLY A 424 35.85 0.91 41.55
C GLY A 424 36.81 2.09 41.75
N TRP A 425 36.46 3.30 41.25
CA TRP A 425 36.79 4.70 41.69
C TRP A 425 36.25 5.64 40.57
N LEU A 426 35.08 6.27 40.75
CA LEU A 426 34.85 7.67 41.18
C LEU A 426 34.94 8.75 40.08
N TRP A 427 33.78 9.34 39.76
CA TRP A 427 33.58 10.58 38.99
C TRP A 427 33.45 11.77 39.95
N PRO A 428 33.98 12.97 39.64
CA PRO A 428 33.73 14.16 40.46
C PRO A 428 32.49 14.93 40.00
N ARG A 429 31.67 15.33 40.99
CA ARG A 429 30.58 16.33 40.89
C ARG A 429 31.17 17.75 40.88
N GLY A 430 30.54 18.67 40.14
CA GLY A 430 30.93 20.09 39.99
C GLY A 430 30.55 21.02 41.16
N PRO A 431 30.57 22.35 40.95
CA PRO A 431 29.62 23.25 41.63
C PRO A 431 29.13 24.40 40.70
N PRO A 432 28.35 25.41 41.13
CA PRO A 432 26.89 25.46 40.97
C PRO A 432 26.37 26.70 40.22
N LEU A 433 25.07 26.68 39.90
CA LEU A 433 24.27 27.82 39.42
C LEU A 433 24.02 28.87 40.53
N PRO A 434 23.81 30.15 40.19
CA PRO A 434 23.03 31.07 41.01
C PRO A 434 21.60 31.26 40.46
N SER A 435 20.69 31.32 41.42
CA SER A 435 19.25 31.55 41.31
C SER A 435 18.87 33.04 41.10
N SER A 436 17.88 33.25 40.22
CA SER A 436 16.77 34.22 40.25
C SER A 436 16.91 35.61 40.93
N CYS A 437 16.50 36.66 40.21
CA CYS A 437 15.75 37.80 40.76
C CYS A 437 14.96 38.53 39.66
N LEU A 438 13.65 38.72 39.93
CA LEU A 438 12.66 39.67 39.37
C LEU A 438 12.12 39.45 37.94
#